data_AF-A0A971WPU6-F1
#
_entry.id   AF-A0A971WPU6-F1
#
_cell.length_a   1.000
_cell.length_b   1.000
_cell.length_c   1.000
_cell.angle_alpha   90.00
_cell.angle_beta   90.00
_cell.angle_gamma   90.00
#
_symmetry.space_group_name_H-M   'P 1'
#
loop_
_entity.id
_entity.type
_entity.pdbx_description
1 polymer ?
#
loop_
_entity_poly.entity_id
_entity_poly.type
_entity_poly.pdbx_seq_one_letter_code
_entity_poly.pdbx_strand_id
1 'polypeptide(L)' 'MKEIEEVVKETPEEPKKRTVKKAEPPKPEKSKRRITMKEYMMGKRIRREVQAAIRVKLGGDLFHSKEEWDKIVKEHIGE' A
#
# COMPACT_ATOMS: atom_id res chain seq x y z
N MET A 1 8.75 40.93 41.73
CA MET A 1 8.20 39.93 40.79
C MET A 1 6.68 40.02 40.93
N LYS A 2 6.10 41.04 40.28
CA LYS A 2 5.40 41.03 38.99
C LYS A 2 3.94 40.56 39.16
N GLU A 3 3.11 41.58 39.40
CA GLU A 3 1.65 41.59 39.39
C GLU A 3 1.07 40.89 38.17
N ILE A 4 -0.05 40.22 38.45
CA ILE A 4 -0.99 39.63 37.52
C ILE A 4 -2.12 40.63 37.32
N GLU A 5 -2.13 41.40 36.23
CA GLU A 5 -3.37 42.02 35.78
C GLU A 5 -3.33 42.36 34.28
N GLU A 6 -4.51 42.22 33.69
CA GLU A 6 -4.93 42.69 32.38
C GLU A 6 -4.40 41.96 31.12
N VAL A 7 -5.31 41.31 30.39
CA VAL A 7 -5.96 41.99 29.25
C VAL A 7 -7.16 41.17 28.77
N VAL A 8 -8.28 41.90 28.79
CA VAL A 8 -9.60 41.65 28.20
C VAL A 8 -9.53 40.89 26.88
N LYS A 9 -10.19 39.71 26.82
CA LYS A 9 -10.56 39.06 25.56
C LYS A 9 -11.85 39.70 25.06
N GLU A 10 -11.72 40.72 24.22
CA GLU A 10 -12.76 41.14 23.29
C GLU A 10 -12.99 40.02 22.27
N THR A 11 -14.20 39.47 22.27
CA THR A 11 -14.76 38.71 21.15
C THR A 11 -15.45 39.66 20.18
N PRO A 12 -15.00 39.74 18.92
CA PRO A 12 -15.90 40.10 17.83
C PRO A 12 -16.36 38.85 17.07
N GLU A 13 -17.68 38.63 17.13
CA GLU A 13 -18.60 38.18 16.08
C GLU A 13 -18.12 37.24 14.95
N GLU A 14 -18.89 36.16 14.77
CA GLU A 14 -19.10 35.38 13.53
C GLU A 14 -19.25 36.27 12.27
N PRO A 15 -19.22 35.77 10.99
CA PRO A 15 -19.40 34.39 10.54
C PRO A 15 -18.48 33.96 9.36
N LYS A 16 -18.16 32.67 9.23
CA LYS A 16 -18.09 32.07 7.90
C LYS A 16 -18.13 30.54 7.96
N LYS A 17 -19.25 30.01 7.47
CA LYS A 17 -19.39 28.68 6.87
C LYS A 17 -18.18 28.37 5.99
N ARG A 18 -17.14 27.80 6.58
CA ARG A 18 -16.07 27.14 5.83
C ARG A 18 -16.57 25.73 5.65
N THR A 19 -17.25 25.50 4.53
CA THR A 19 -17.45 24.15 4.00
C THR A 19 -16.06 23.55 3.86
N VAL A 20 -15.63 22.82 4.89
CA VAL A 20 -14.48 21.94 4.83
C VAL A 20 -14.84 20.98 3.70
N LYS A 21 -14.29 21.23 2.52
CA LYS A 21 -14.17 20.22 1.48
C LYS A 21 -13.54 19.04 2.20
N LYS A 22 -14.35 18.03 2.54
CA LYS A 22 -13.87 16.74 3.01
C LYS A 22 -12.88 16.31 1.93
N ALA A 23 -11.59 16.47 2.21
CA ALA A 23 -10.56 15.79 1.46
C ALA A 23 -11.00 14.34 1.45
N GLU A 24 -11.25 13.80 0.26
CA GLU A 24 -11.54 12.39 0.09
C GLU A 24 -10.52 11.61 0.94
N PRO A 25 -10.95 10.65 1.78
CA PRO A 25 -9.99 9.84 2.52
C PRO A 25 -9.02 9.27 1.49
N PRO A 26 -7.69 9.35 1.72
CA PRO A 26 -6.75 8.73 0.80
C PRO A 26 -7.22 7.28 0.64
N LYS A 27 -7.60 6.91 -0.60
CA LYS A 27 -7.96 5.53 -0.91
C LYS A 27 -6.85 4.69 -0.29
N PRO A 28 -7.15 3.71 0.58
CA PRO A 28 -6.10 2.91 1.18
C PRO A 28 -5.29 2.35 0.02
N GLU A 29 -4.05 2.83 -0.11
CA GLU A 29 -3.12 2.28 -1.07
C GLU A 29 -3.11 0.80 -0.77
N LYS A 30 -3.57 0.02 -1.75
CA LYS A 30 -3.81 -1.41 -1.59
C LYS A 30 -2.55 -1.97 -0.96
N SER A 31 -2.61 -2.30 0.33
CA SER A 31 -1.49 -2.90 1.04
C SER A 31 -1.00 -4.01 0.14
N LYS A 32 0.23 -3.87 -0.38
CA LYS A 32 0.82 -4.82 -1.31
C LYS A 32 0.99 -6.12 -0.54
N ARG A 33 -0.07 -6.94 -0.50
CA ARG A 33 -0.07 -8.20 0.22
C ARG A 33 1.04 -9.04 -0.41
N ARG A 34 2.00 -9.42 0.43
CA ARG A 34 3.00 -10.42 0.09
C ARG A 34 2.23 -11.73 -0.08
N ILE A 35 2.15 -12.21 -1.30
CA ILE A 35 1.45 -13.46 -1.63
C ILE A 35 2.49 -14.55 -1.87
N THR A 36 2.14 -15.77 -1.51
CA THR A 36 3.02 -16.90 -1.76
C THR A 36 3.05 -17.24 -3.25
N MET A 37 4.14 -17.85 -3.70
CA MET A 37 4.22 -18.45 -5.04
C MET A 37 3.01 -19.35 -5.31
N LYS A 38 2.64 -20.16 -4.32
CA LYS A 38 1.51 -21.09 -4.40
C LYS A 38 0.20 -20.34 -4.62
N GLU A 39 -0.07 -19.28 -3.84
CA GLU A 39 -1.26 -18.45 -4.04
C GLU A 39 -1.28 -17.78 -5.42
N TYR A 40 -0.16 -17.21 -5.86
CA TYR A 40 -0.07 -16.59 -7.18
C TYR A 40 -0.36 -17.58 -8.31
N MET A 41 0.20 -18.80 -8.19
CA MET A 41 0.07 -19.85 -9.20
C MET A 41 -1.25 -20.62 -9.11
N MET A 42 -1.99 -20.53 -7.99
CA MET A 42 -3.27 -21.23 -7.83
C MET A 42 -4.32 -20.78 -8.86
N GLY A 43 -4.23 -19.52 -9.32
CA GLY A 43 -5.11 -18.97 -10.36
C GLY A 43 -4.51 -18.94 -11.77
N LYS A 44 -3.25 -19.33 -11.96
CA LYS A 44 -2.57 -19.31 -13.28
C LYS A 44 -2.14 -20.73 -13.67
N ARG A 45 -2.43 -21.17 -14.89
CA ARG A 45 -1.93 -22.46 -15.43
C ARG A 45 -0.43 -22.39 -15.76
N ILE A 46 0.40 -22.23 -14.74
CA ILE A 46 1.86 -22.25 -14.88
C ILE A 46 2.34 -23.72 -14.83
N ARG A 47 3.16 -24.11 -15.82
CA ARG A 47 3.76 -25.45 -15.87
C ARG A 47 4.61 -25.72 -14.63
N ARG A 48 4.56 -26.94 -14.09
CA ARG A 48 5.34 -27.35 -12.91
C ARG A 48 6.84 -27.11 -13.08
N GLU A 49 7.37 -27.25 -14.28
CA GLU A 49 8.76 -26.95 -14.63
C GLU A 49 9.11 -25.49 -14.33
N VAL A 50 8.27 -24.56 -14.78
CA VAL A 50 8.43 -23.13 -14.52
C VAL A 50 8.33 -22.83 -13.01
N GLN A 51 7.42 -23.51 -12.29
CA GLN A 51 7.32 -23.35 -10.84
C GLN A 51 8.60 -23.79 -10.11
N ALA A 52 9.19 -24.90 -10.54
CA ALA A 52 10.43 -25.42 -9.98
C ALA A 52 11.61 -24.50 -10.30
N ALA A 53 11.73 -24.04 -11.54
CA ALA A 53 12.77 -23.10 -11.97
C ALA A 53 12.72 -21.79 -11.17
N ILE A 54 11.53 -21.22 -10.99
CA ILE A 54 11.33 -20.01 -10.19
C ILE A 54 11.69 -20.27 -8.72
N ARG A 55 11.29 -21.40 -8.14
CA ARG A 55 11.64 -21.77 -6.76
C ARG A 55 13.15 -21.92 -6.56
N VAL A 56 13.86 -22.49 -7.54
CA VAL A 56 15.33 -22.60 -7.52
C VAL A 56 15.97 -21.22 -7.64
N LYS A 57 15.51 -20.38 -8.58
CA LYS A 57 16.02 -19.02 -8.79
C LYS A 57 15.88 -18.14 -7.55
N LEU A 58 14.77 -18.26 -6.84
CA LEU A 58 14.48 -17.46 -5.64
C LEU A 58 15.13 -18.02 -4.36
N GLY A 59 15.79 -19.18 -4.41
CA GLY A 59 16.51 -19.73 -3.27
C GLY A 59 15.65 -19.96 -2.01
N GLY A 60 14.33 -20.08 -2.17
CA GLY A 60 13.39 -20.21 -1.06
C GLY A 60 12.62 -18.93 -0.67
N ASP A 61 12.92 -17.76 -1.24
CA ASP A 61 12.07 -16.57 -1.06
C ASP A 61 10.80 -16.71 -1.91
N LEU A 62 9.76 -17.34 -1.35
CA LEU A 62 8.51 -17.62 -2.04
C LEU A 62 7.40 -16.62 -1.70
N PHE A 63 7.78 -15.43 -1.21
CA PHE A 63 6.85 -14.40 -0.80
C PHE A 63 7.15 -13.13 -1.57
N HIS A 64 6.33 -12.82 -2.56
CA HIS A 64 6.47 -11.59 -3.34
C HIS A 64 5.11 -10.94 -3.55
N SER A 65 5.12 -9.67 -3.96
CA SER A 65 3.90 -8.99 -4.38
C SER A 65 3.42 -9.56 -5.71
N LYS A 66 2.13 -9.40 -6.02
CA LYS A 66 1.56 -9.86 -7.30
C LYS A 66 2.31 -9.32 -8.53
N GLU A 67 2.71 -8.04 -8.49
CA GLU A 67 3.48 -7.39 -9.57
C GLU A 67 4.87 -8.02 -9.76
N GLU A 68 5.54 -8.34 -8.66
CA GLU A 68 6.86 -8.96 -8.67
C GLU A 68 6.77 -10.39 -9.21
N TRP A 69 5.76 -11.16 -8.77
CA TRP A 69 5.48 -12.47 -9.35
C TRP A 69 5.21 -12.40 -10.85
N ASP A 70 4.49 -11.38 -11.32
CA ASP A 70 4.22 -11.20 -12.75
C ASP A 70 5.50 -10.96 -13.55
N LYS A 71 6.44 -10.16 -13.03
CA LYS A 71 7.76 -9.98 -13.65
C LYS A 71 8.57 -11.28 -13.67
N ILE A 72 8.69 -11.96 -12.52
CA ILE A 72 9.46 -13.20 -12.37
C ILE A 72 8.93 -14.28 -13.31
N VAL A 73 7.60 -14.43 -13.35
CA VAL A 73 6.94 -15.41 -14.21
C VAL A 73 7.05 -15.03 -15.68
N LYS A 74 6.87 -13.76 -16.04
CA LYS A 74 7.00 -13.30 -17.42
C LYS A 74 8.41 -13.53 -17.96
N GLU A 75 9.42 -13.32 -17.14
CA GLU A 75 10.82 -13.60 -17.49
C GLU A 75 11.08 -15.10 -17.72
N HIS A 76 10.35 -15.99 -17.04
CA HIS A 76 10.50 -17.44 -17.18
C HIS A 76 9.56 -18.12 -18.20
N ILE A 77 8.42 -17.52 -18.52
CA ILE A 77 7.46 -18.01 -19.51
C ILE A 77 7.72 -17.37 -20.90
N GLY A 78 8.49 -16.28 -20.94
CA GLY A 78 8.74 -15.47 -22.15
C GLY A 78 9.63 -16.08 -23.23
N GLU A 79 9.66 -17.41 -23.37
CA GLU A 79 10.25 -18.13 -24.51
C GLU A 79 9.26 -19.18 -25.05
#